data_AF-A0A953CKF3-F1
#
_entry.id   AF-A0A953CKF3-F1
#
_cell.length_a   1.000
_cell.length_b   1.000
_cell.length_c   1.000
_cell.angle_alpha   90.00
_cell.angle_beta   90.00
_cell.angle_gamma   90.00
#
_symmetry.space_group_name_H-M   'P 1'
#
loop_
_entity.id
_entity.type
_entity.pdbx_description
1 polymer ?
#
loop_
_entity_poly.entity_id
_entity_poly.type
_entity_poly.pdbx_seq_one_letter_code
_entity_poly.pdbx_strand_id
1 'polypeptide(L)'
;MMDNPQSLSMQADGSPATISWASPAYQGVWARTLLETPGGRDTGANVRWFQTARWQGAIDADGHVITGLIEGPAVAHSVFQTPDRIVQTGLRDRHLAIWERMPQSLGRRITLARRGSDGAPTEERLLVCGDFLLHVAPTANQQVALRFGRISEDGQTWQVELDSHHASAGSALPWRLQRLGMDLAVVSADSLLTGAWEVMEWMEG
;
A
#
# COMPACT_ATOMS: atom_id res chain seq x y z
N MET A 1 -32.72 4.81 17.66
CA MET A 1 -31.84 3.97 18.49
C MET A 1 -30.65 3.65 17.61
N MET A 2 -29.57 4.42 17.74
CA MET A 2 -28.37 4.32 16.91
C MET A 2 -27.44 3.29 17.58
N ASP A 3 -27.19 2.18 16.90
CA ASP A 3 -26.13 1.25 17.29
C ASP A 3 -24.79 1.76 16.76
N ASN A 4 -23.86 1.90 17.70
CA ASN A 4 -22.48 2.32 17.51
C ASN A 4 -21.61 1.10 17.18
N PRO A 5 -20.96 0.97 16.02
CA PRO A 5 -20.03 -0.12 15.78
C PRO A 5 -18.60 0.32 16.12
N GLN A 6 -18.35 0.66 17.39
CA GLN A 6 -17.00 0.53 17.98
C GLN A 6 -17.03 -0.71 18.88
N SER A 7 -17.07 -1.89 18.27
CA SER A 7 -16.80 -3.13 18.98
C SER A 7 -15.29 -3.25 19.15
N LEU A 8 -14.77 -2.77 20.28
CA LEU A 8 -13.44 -3.13 20.77
C LEU A 8 -13.43 -4.64 21.08
N SER A 9 -12.94 -5.45 20.15
CA SER A 9 -12.53 -6.82 20.48
C SER A 9 -11.16 -6.76 21.18
N MET A 10 -11.17 -6.87 22.51
CA MET A 10 -9.96 -7.19 23.29
C MET A 10 -9.45 -8.56 22.87
N GLN A 11 -8.35 -8.63 22.12
CA GLN A 11 -7.55 -9.85 22.02
C GLN A 11 -6.65 -9.92 23.26
N ALA A 12 -6.72 -11.05 23.96
CA ALA A 12 -5.94 -11.35 25.15
C ALA A 12 -4.53 -11.81 24.75
N ASP A 13 -3.67 -10.85 24.46
CA ASP A 13 -2.24 -11.01 24.19
C ASP A 13 -1.64 -9.62 24.48
N GLY A 14 -0.60 -9.52 25.31
CA GLY A 14 -0.01 -8.26 25.75
C GLY A 14 0.66 -7.40 24.65
N SER A 15 0.43 -7.70 23.37
CA SER A 15 0.79 -6.83 22.24
C SER A 15 -0.09 -5.58 22.23
N PRO A 16 0.46 -4.37 22.09
CA PRO A 16 -0.35 -3.17 21.97
C PRO A 16 -1.28 -3.32 20.77
N ALA A 17 -2.59 -3.28 21.02
CA ALA A 17 -3.61 -3.36 19.99
C ALA A 17 -3.30 -2.31 18.91
N THR A 18 -2.87 -2.77 17.75
CA THR A 18 -2.55 -1.87 16.64
C THR A 18 -3.86 -1.26 16.18
N ILE A 19 -4.02 0.05 16.35
CA ILE A 19 -5.21 0.77 15.88
C ILE A 19 -5.25 0.59 14.36
N SER A 20 -6.22 -0.19 13.89
CA SER A 20 -6.50 -0.36 12.47
C SER A 20 -7.52 0.70 12.06
N TRP A 21 -7.16 1.51 11.07
CA TRP A 21 -8.06 2.52 10.51
C TRP A 21 -8.95 1.95 9.40
N ALA A 22 -8.42 1.00 8.62
CA ALA A 22 -9.15 0.34 7.54
C ALA A 22 -9.54 -1.10 7.91
N SER A 23 -10.82 -1.43 7.73
CA SER A 23 -11.30 -2.82 7.83
C SER A 23 -10.44 -3.74 6.95
N PRO A 24 -10.09 -4.97 7.42
CA PRO A 24 -9.33 -5.94 6.64
C PRO A 24 -9.89 -6.19 5.23
N ALA A 25 -11.20 -6.02 5.04
CA ALA A 25 -11.84 -6.13 3.74
C ALA A 25 -11.32 -5.10 2.72
N TYR A 26 -10.88 -3.91 3.13
CA TYR A 26 -10.33 -2.92 2.20
C TYR A 26 -8.84 -3.12 1.91
N GLN A 27 -8.13 -3.95 2.70
CA GLN A 27 -6.67 -4.05 2.64
C GLN A 27 -6.20 -4.90 1.45
N GLY A 28 -5.23 -4.40 0.69
CA GLY A 28 -4.66 -5.05 -0.49
C GLY A 28 -4.28 -4.03 -1.56
N VAL A 29 -4.13 -4.54 -2.79
CA VAL A 29 -3.91 -3.75 -3.99
C VAL A 29 -5.12 -3.88 -4.89
N TRP A 30 -5.62 -2.74 -5.36
CA TRP A 30 -6.83 -2.63 -6.15
C TRP A 30 -6.49 -1.99 -7.49
N ALA A 31 -6.95 -2.60 -8.58
CA ALA A 31 -6.86 -2.03 -9.91
C ALA A 31 -8.16 -1.28 -10.25
N ARG A 32 -8.03 -0.04 -10.73
CA ARG A 32 -9.19 0.70 -11.25
C ARG A 32 -9.59 0.13 -12.60
N THR A 33 -10.84 -0.30 -12.74
CA THR A 33 -11.39 -0.80 -14.01
C THR A 33 -12.35 0.19 -14.68
N LEU A 34 -12.83 1.18 -13.93
CA LEU A 34 -13.68 2.25 -14.44
C LEU A 34 -13.43 3.53 -13.64
N LEU A 35 -13.40 4.67 -14.35
CA LEU A 35 -13.61 5.99 -13.82
C LEU A 35 -14.63 6.73 -14.69
N GLU A 36 -15.73 7.17 -14.11
CA GLU A 36 -16.68 8.08 -14.74
C GLU A 36 -16.66 9.42 -14.02
N THR A 37 -16.58 10.49 -14.79
CA THR A 37 -16.63 11.87 -14.32
C THR A 37 -17.53 12.68 -15.26
N PRO A 38 -17.89 13.94 -14.93
CA PRO A 38 -18.57 14.81 -15.87
C PRO A 38 -17.76 15.06 -17.17
N GLY A 39 -16.43 14.90 -17.11
CA GLY A 39 -15.52 15.05 -18.25
C GLY A 39 -15.44 13.81 -19.16
N GLY A 40 -16.01 12.68 -18.75
CA GLY A 40 -16.03 11.46 -19.56
C GLY A 40 -15.81 10.18 -18.76
N ARG A 41 -15.68 9.08 -19.52
CA ARG A 41 -15.52 7.72 -19.04
C ARG A 41 -14.16 7.18 -19.45
N ASP A 42 -13.43 6.61 -18.50
CA ASP A 42 -12.14 5.97 -18.66
C ASP A 42 -12.20 4.53 -18.14
N THR A 43 -11.78 3.58 -18.99
CA THR A 43 -11.65 2.15 -18.68
C THR A 43 -10.27 1.61 -19.02
N GLY A 44 -9.35 2.47 -19.46
CA GLY A 44 -8.05 2.08 -20.01
C GLY A 44 -6.87 2.43 -19.11
N ALA A 45 -7.01 3.40 -18.21
CA ALA A 45 -5.92 3.78 -17.33
C ALA A 45 -5.58 2.68 -16.32
N ASN A 46 -4.29 2.36 -16.21
CA ASN A 46 -3.78 1.44 -15.21
C ASN A 46 -3.48 2.23 -13.92
N VAL A 47 -4.47 2.31 -13.04
CA VAL A 47 -4.34 2.95 -11.72
C VAL A 47 -4.42 1.89 -10.65
N ARG A 48 -3.45 1.90 -9.73
CA ARG A 48 -3.32 0.95 -8.62
C ARG A 48 -3.47 1.69 -7.30
N TRP A 49 -4.40 1.23 -6.47
CA TRP A 49 -4.63 1.74 -5.13
C TRP A 49 -4.16 0.72 -4.09
N PHE A 50 -3.38 1.17 -3.11
CA PHE A 50 -2.83 0.40 -2.00
C PHE A 50 -3.57 0.74 -0.73
N GLN A 51 -3.86 -0.28 0.08
CA GLN A 51 -4.42 -0.12 1.41
C GLN A 51 -3.82 -1.16 2.35
N THR A 52 -3.13 -0.70 3.39
CA THR A 52 -2.80 -1.52 4.57
C THR A 52 -3.74 -1.19 5.73
N ALA A 53 -3.48 -1.62 6.96
CA ALA A 53 -4.37 -1.30 8.07
C ALA A 53 -4.39 0.20 8.38
N ARG A 54 -3.28 0.91 8.09
CA ARG A 54 -3.13 2.33 8.39
C ARG A 54 -2.80 3.18 7.18
N TRP A 55 -2.20 2.65 6.11
CA TRP A 55 -1.72 3.47 5.01
C TRP A 55 -2.54 3.25 3.74
N GLN A 56 -2.71 4.32 2.97
CA GLN A 56 -3.34 4.22 1.65
C GLN A 56 -2.77 5.23 0.66
N GLY A 57 -2.80 4.88 -0.63
CA GLY A 57 -2.35 5.75 -1.71
C GLY A 57 -2.58 5.13 -3.07
N ALA A 58 -2.64 5.94 -4.13
CA ALA A 58 -2.89 5.48 -5.49
C ALA A 58 -1.84 6.00 -6.46
N ILE A 59 -1.45 5.16 -7.42
CA ILE A 59 -0.47 5.48 -8.46
C ILE A 59 -1.03 5.16 -9.84
N ASP A 60 -0.61 5.90 -10.87
CA ASP A 60 -0.90 5.59 -12.26
C ASP A 60 0.21 4.75 -12.93
N ALA A 61 0.04 4.49 -14.22
CA ALA A 61 0.93 3.68 -15.04
C ALA A 61 2.32 4.29 -15.24
N ASP A 62 2.44 5.61 -15.09
CA ASP A 62 3.68 6.36 -15.28
C ASP A 62 4.44 6.55 -13.96
N GLY A 63 3.82 6.15 -12.85
CA GLY A 63 4.41 6.24 -11.52
C GLY A 63 4.12 7.56 -10.84
N HIS A 64 3.09 8.27 -11.27
CA HIS A 64 2.63 9.45 -10.56
C HIS A 64 1.69 9.06 -9.42
N VAL A 65 1.88 9.72 -8.29
CA VAL A 65 0.98 9.60 -7.14
C VAL A 65 -0.32 10.36 -7.46
N ILE A 66 -1.42 9.62 -7.60
CA ILE A 66 -2.76 10.15 -7.81
C ILE A 66 -3.40 10.57 -6.48
N THR A 67 -3.13 9.80 -5.43
CA THR A 67 -3.53 10.11 -4.05
C THR A 67 -2.34 9.85 -3.16
N GLY A 68 -1.96 10.86 -2.36
CA GLY A 68 -0.82 10.80 -1.46
C GLY A 68 -0.82 9.53 -0.62
N LEU A 69 0.37 8.97 -0.37
CA LEU A 69 0.53 7.88 0.58
C LEU A 69 0.37 8.44 1.99
N ILE A 70 -0.83 8.29 2.56
CA ILE A 70 -1.21 8.90 3.84
C ILE A 70 -1.67 7.86 4.84
N GLU A 71 -1.53 8.19 6.12
CA GLU A 71 -2.19 7.46 7.21
C GLU A 71 -3.70 7.75 7.21
N GLY A 72 -4.50 6.69 7.38
CA GLY A 72 -5.95 6.74 7.49
C GLY A 72 -6.65 5.68 6.63
N PRO A 73 -7.97 5.53 6.81
CA PRO A 73 -8.75 4.68 5.92
C PRO A 73 -8.86 5.33 4.55
N ALA A 74 -8.76 4.55 3.48
CA ALA A 74 -9.23 5.06 2.21
C ALA A 74 -10.75 5.18 2.23
N VAL A 75 -11.16 6.37 1.77
CA VAL A 75 -12.46 6.74 1.24
C VAL A 75 -13.70 6.48 2.08
N ALA A 76 -14.21 7.58 2.63
CA ALA A 76 -15.65 7.80 2.74
C ALA A 76 -16.34 7.53 1.38
N HIS A 77 -17.54 6.93 1.43
CA HIS A 77 -18.41 6.64 0.28
C HIS A 77 -17.95 5.52 -0.69
N SER A 78 -17.28 4.50 -0.15
CA SER A 78 -16.98 3.24 -0.86
C SER A 78 -17.90 2.10 -0.40
N VAL A 79 -18.49 1.37 -1.34
CA VAL A 79 -19.37 0.22 -1.07
C VAL A 79 -18.81 -1.02 -1.76
N PHE A 80 -18.71 -2.13 -1.03
CA PHE A 80 -18.42 -3.43 -1.65
C PHE A 80 -19.63 -3.92 -2.43
N GLN A 81 -19.43 -4.21 -3.71
CA GLN A 81 -20.37 -4.99 -4.49
C GLN A 81 -20.11 -6.49 -4.33
N THR A 82 -18.83 -6.87 -4.20
CA THR A 82 -18.36 -8.21 -3.80
C THR A 82 -17.13 -8.01 -2.91
N PRO A 83 -16.61 -9.05 -2.22
CA PRO A 83 -15.38 -8.93 -1.43
C PRO A 83 -14.17 -8.38 -2.21
N ASP A 84 -14.14 -8.57 -3.53
CA ASP A 84 -13.05 -8.18 -4.41
C ASP A 84 -13.45 -7.08 -5.41
N ARG A 85 -14.58 -6.40 -5.17
CA ARG A 85 -15.07 -5.32 -6.03
C ARG A 85 -15.70 -4.19 -5.24
N ILE A 86 -15.11 -3.01 -5.35
CA ILE A 86 -15.59 -1.79 -4.69
C ILE A 86 -16.11 -0.81 -5.72
N VAL A 87 -17.23 -0.18 -5.40
CA VAL A 87 -17.72 1.01 -6.08
C VAL A 87 -17.47 2.20 -5.15
N GLN A 88 -16.69 3.15 -5.63
CA GLN A 88 -16.39 4.40 -4.94
C GLN A 88 -17.12 5.54 -5.63
N THR A 89 -17.73 6.42 -4.84
CA THR A 89 -18.43 7.60 -5.36
C THR A 89 -17.94 8.87 -4.67
N GLY A 90 -17.58 9.87 -5.47
CA GLY A 90 -17.25 11.19 -4.97
C GLY A 90 -18.39 12.17 -5.22
N LEU A 91 -19.02 12.66 -4.16
CA LEU A 91 -20.14 13.60 -4.28
C LEU A 91 -19.70 14.98 -4.76
N ARG A 92 -18.52 15.44 -4.33
CA ARG A 92 -18.03 16.80 -4.61
C ARG A 92 -17.52 16.94 -6.05
N ASP A 93 -16.72 15.99 -6.50
CA ASP A 93 -16.12 15.91 -7.83
C ASP A 93 -16.96 15.09 -8.82
N ARG A 94 -18.08 14.51 -8.36
CA ARG A 94 -19.07 13.78 -9.15
C ARG A 94 -18.45 12.62 -9.92
N HIS A 95 -17.57 11.88 -9.27
CA HIS A 95 -16.96 10.70 -9.87
C HIS A 95 -17.63 9.41 -9.40
N LEU A 96 -17.56 8.39 -10.25
CA LEU A 96 -17.75 6.99 -9.91
C LEU A 96 -16.50 6.22 -10.33
N ALA A 97 -15.92 5.44 -9.42
CA ALA A 97 -14.80 4.57 -9.71
C ALA A 97 -15.14 3.12 -9.33
N ILE A 98 -14.77 2.17 -10.19
CA ILE A 98 -14.84 0.75 -9.87
C ILE A 98 -13.42 0.23 -9.69
N TRP A 99 -13.23 -0.46 -8.57
CA TRP A 99 -11.97 -1.05 -8.17
C TRP A 99 -12.13 -2.55 -8.02
N GLU A 100 -11.22 -3.31 -8.62
CA GLU A 100 -11.16 -4.76 -8.49
C GLU A 100 -9.87 -5.16 -7.79
N ARG A 101 -9.98 -6.02 -6.77
CA ARG A 101 -8.81 -6.42 -6.00
C ARG A 101 -7.91 -7.30 -6.86
N MET A 102 -6.62 -7.03 -6.80
CA MET A 102 -5.62 -7.96 -7.33
C MET A 102 -5.54 -9.16 -6.38
N PRO A 103 -5.85 -10.40 -6.83
CA PRO A 103 -5.92 -11.56 -5.93
C PRO A 103 -4.61 -11.84 -5.18
N GLN A 104 -3.48 -11.59 -5.85
CA GLN A 104 -2.13 -11.77 -5.28
C GLN A 104 -1.80 -10.74 -4.20
N SER A 105 -2.68 -9.77 -3.92
CA SER A 105 -2.49 -8.79 -2.85
C SER A 105 -2.97 -9.24 -1.47
N LEU A 106 -3.62 -10.40 -1.41
CA LEU A 106 -4.04 -11.04 -0.16
C LEU A 106 -2.85 -11.71 0.54
N GLY A 107 -2.98 -11.98 1.83
CA GLY A 107 -1.93 -12.62 2.65
C GLY A 107 -1.20 -11.61 3.52
N ARG A 108 0.12 -11.46 3.36
CA ARG A 108 0.93 -10.55 4.19
C ARG A 108 0.56 -9.08 3.97
N ARG A 109 0.49 -8.29 5.05
CA ARG A 109 0.36 -6.83 5.02
C ARG A 109 1.40 -6.22 5.94
N ILE A 110 2.37 -5.56 5.35
CA ILE A 110 3.51 -5.01 6.07
C ILE A 110 3.68 -3.56 5.65
N THR A 111 3.87 -2.69 6.62
CA THR A 111 4.32 -1.32 6.36
C THR A 111 5.54 -1.04 7.20
N LEU A 112 6.58 -0.52 6.54
CA LEU A 112 7.84 -0.18 7.15
C LEU A 112 8.20 1.27 6.88
N ALA A 113 8.90 1.90 7.82
CA ALA A 113 9.56 3.19 7.64
C ALA A 113 11.08 3.01 7.68
N ARG A 114 11.85 3.65 6.78
CA ARG A 114 13.32 3.55 6.83
C ARG A 114 13.81 4.11 8.17
N ARG A 115 14.81 3.48 8.80
CA ARG A 115 15.50 4.11 9.95
C ARG A 115 16.63 5.02 9.49
N GLY A 116 16.61 6.25 10.02
CA GLY A 116 17.69 7.21 9.90
C GLY A 116 18.92 6.79 10.70
N SER A 117 20.01 7.52 10.53
CA SER A 117 21.26 7.29 11.27
C SER A 117 21.15 7.58 12.77
N ASP A 118 20.16 8.39 13.16
CA ASP A 118 19.78 8.68 14.54
C ASP A 118 18.85 7.61 15.16
N GLY A 119 18.45 6.60 14.36
CA GLY A 119 17.53 5.54 14.76
C GLY A 119 16.06 5.90 14.65
N ALA A 120 15.71 7.14 14.29
CA ALA A 120 14.33 7.56 14.11
C ALA A 120 13.77 7.10 12.75
N PRO A 121 12.46 6.82 12.63
CA PRO A 121 11.83 6.55 11.34
C PRO A 121 11.84 7.81 10.45
N THR A 122 12.23 7.67 9.19
CA THR A 122 12.16 8.73 8.18
C THR A 122 10.78 8.75 7.52
N GLU A 123 10.58 9.54 6.45
CA GLU A 123 9.36 9.53 5.62
C GLU A 123 9.40 8.49 4.48
N GLU A 124 10.52 7.80 4.28
CA GLU A 124 10.62 6.72 3.29
C GLU A 124 9.82 5.49 3.77
N ARG A 125 9.04 4.90 2.87
CA ARG A 125 8.10 3.81 3.17
C ARG A 125 8.31 2.60 2.27
N LEU A 126 8.13 1.43 2.85
CA LEU A 126 7.91 0.17 2.13
C LEU A 126 6.55 -0.39 2.53
N LEU A 127 5.74 -0.72 1.53
CA LEU A 127 4.45 -1.36 1.70
C LEU A 127 4.45 -2.69 0.98
N VAL A 128 4.04 -3.74 1.67
CA VAL A 128 3.86 -5.08 1.12
C VAL A 128 2.42 -5.49 1.30
N CYS A 129 1.77 -5.93 0.23
CA CYS A 129 0.43 -6.50 0.22
C CYS A 129 0.46 -7.77 -0.63
N GLY A 130 0.46 -8.94 0.02
CA GLY A 130 0.68 -10.21 -0.65
C GLY A 130 1.98 -10.21 -1.45
N ASP A 131 1.90 -10.47 -2.75
CA ASP A 131 3.05 -10.46 -3.66
C ASP A 131 3.46 -9.05 -4.08
N PHE A 132 2.68 -8.01 -3.79
CA PHE A 132 2.99 -6.68 -4.25
C PHE A 132 3.89 -5.93 -3.27
N LEU A 133 4.86 -5.21 -3.83
CA LEU A 133 5.73 -4.30 -3.10
C LEU A 133 5.67 -2.91 -3.72
N LEU A 134 5.46 -1.91 -2.86
CA LEU A 134 5.55 -0.49 -3.17
C LEU A 134 6.63 0.14 -2.28
N HIS A 135 7.63 0.73 -2.91
CA HIS A 135 8.61 1.60 -2.27
C HIS A 135 8.30 3.05 -2.60
N VAL A 136 8.40 3.91 -1.59
CA VAL A 136 8.10 5.33 -1.69
C VAL A 136 9.19 6.08 -0.92
N ALA A 137 9.94 6.94 -1.62
CA ALA A 137 10.97 7.77 -1.03
C ALA A 137 10.64 9.25 -1.26
N PRO A 138 10.65 10.10 -0.22
CA PRO A 138 10.52 11.53 -0.41
C PRO A 138 11.71 12.05 -1.24
N THR A 139 11.45 13.00 -2.12
CA THR A 139 12.48 13.75 -2.85
C THR A 139 12.37 15.24 -2.54
N ALA A 140 13.31 16.03 -3.08
CA ALA A 140 13.24 17.48 -2.94
C ALA A 140 11.93 18.02 -3.54
N ASN A 141 11.45 19.15 -3.01
CA ASN A 141 10.28 19.88 -3.51
C ASN A 141 8.93 19.12 -3.41
N GLN A 142 8.74 18.33 -2.36
CA GLN A 142 7.49 17.58 -2.11
C GLN A 142 7.14 16.57 -3.21
N GLN A 143 8.09 16.25 -4.09
CA GLN A 143 7.97 15.13 -5.00
C GLN A 143 8.32 13.84 -4.28
N VAL A 144 7.95 12.73 -4.90
CA VAL A 144 8.12 11.40 -4.35
C VAL A 144 8.66 10.51 -5.45
N ALA A 145 9.78 9.84 -5.16
CA ALA A 145 10.27 8.75 -5.97
C ALA A 145 9.51 7.49 -5.54
N LEU A 146 9.04 6.70 -6.49
CA LEU A 146 8.38 5.46 -6.17
C LEU A 146 8.77 4.33 -7.12
N ARG A 147 8.72 3.13 -6.57
CA ARG A 147 8.92 1.90 -7.32
C ARG A 147 7.89 0.88 -6.89
N PHE A 148 7.30 0.23 -7.88
CA PHE A 148 6.26 -0.75 -7.66
C PHE A 148 6.56 -2.03 -8.44
N GLY A 149 6.19 -3.17 -7.85
CA GLY A 149 6.23 -4.42 -8.58
C GLY A 149 5.81 -5.62 -7.76
N ARG A 150 6.26 -6.79 -8.18
CA ARG A 150 5.86 -8.07 -7.61
C ARG A 150 7.04 -8.85 -7.07
N ILE A 151 6.89 -9.33 -5.86
CA ILE A 151 7.76 -10.33 -5.26
C ILE A 151 7.42 -11.68 -5.90
N SER A 152 8.43 -12.43 -6.30
CA SER A 152 8.30 -13.79 -6.82
C SER A 152 7.75 -14.74 -5.76
N GLU A 153 7.19 -15.86 -6.21
CA GLU A 153 6.61 -16.89 -5.33
C GLU A 153 7.61 -17.46 -4.31
N ASP A 154 8.89 -17.55 -4.68
CA ASP A 154 9.99 -17.94 -3.78
C ASP A 154 10.37 -16.87 -2.73
N GLY A 155 9.79 -15.67 -2.85
CA GLY A 155 10.06 -14.53 -1.97
C GLY A 155 11.45 -13.94 -2.10
N GLN A 156 12.27 -14.34 -3.08
CA GLN A 156 13.67 -13.95 -3.20
C GLN A 156 13.94 -12.86 -4.25
N THR A 157 12.98 -12.58 -5.14
CA THR A 157 13.15 -11.63 -6.24
C THR A 157 12.01 -10.63 -6.24
N TRP A 158 12.32 -9.36 -6.46
CA TRP A 158 11.34 -8.31 -6.76
C TRP A 158 11.43 -7.94 -8.24
N GLN A 159 10.37 -8.27 -8.98
CA GLN A 159 10.16 -7.85 -10.36
C GLN A 159 9.59 -6.44 -10.36
N VAL A 160 10.41 -5.46 -10.72
CA VAL A 160 10.02 -4.05 -10.75
C VAL A 160 9.19 -3.82 -12.00
N GLU A 161 7.91 -3.52 -11.82
CA GLU A 161 7.01 -3.22 -12.93
C GLU A 161 7.04 -1.74 -13.29
N LEU A 162 7.27 -0.89 -12.29
CA LEU A 162 7.19 0.55 -12.43
C LEU A 162 8.25 1.23 -11.55
N ASP A 163 8.86 2.27 -12.09
CA ASP A 163 9.82 3.12 -11.43
C ASP A 163 9.57 4.55 -11.92
N SER A 164 9.27 5.49 -11.02
CA SER A 164 8.98 6.89 -11.41
C SER A 164 10.16 7.56 -12.12
N HIS A 165 11.38 7.07 -11.89
CA HIS A 165 12.59 7.50 -12.61
C HIS A 165 12.96 6.58 -13.78
N HIS A 166 12.17 5.53 -14.03
CA HIS A 166 12.30 4.52 -15.10
C HIS A 166 13.61 3.73 -15.12
N ALA A 167 14.55 4.00 -14.22
CA ALA A 167 15.89 3.42 -14.23
C ALA A 167 15.89 1.90 -14.01
N SER A 168 14.90 1.38 -13.28
CA SER A 168 14.82 -0.04 -12.89
C SER A 168 13.61 -0.77 -13.45
N ALA A 169 12.74 -0.12 -14.23
CA ALA A 169 11.51 -0.74 -14.74
C ALA A 169 11.83 -1.97 -15.62
N GLY A 170 11.15 -3.09 -15.37
CA GLY A 170 11.40 -4.38 -16.01
C GLY A 170 12.57 -5.18 -15.42
N SER A 171 13.24 -4.66 -14.38
CA SER A 171 14.36 -5.35 -13.74
C SER A 171 13.88 -6.36 -12.69
N ALA A 172 14.63 -7.45 -12.56
CA ALA A 172 14.52 -8.39 -11.47
C ALA A 172 15.62 -8.09 -10.44
N LEU A 173 15.24 -7.71 -9.23
CA LEU A 173 16.19 -7.42 -8.15
C LEU A 173 16.13 -8.47 -7.05
N PRO A 174 17.25 -8.77 -6.39
CA PRO A 174 17.22 -9.58 -5.18
C PRO A 174 16.35 -8.89 -4.12
N TRP A 175 15.60 -9.68 -3.38
CA TRP A 175 14.72 -9.20 -2.31
C TRP A 175 14.72 -10.18 -1.15
N ARG A 176 14.86 -9.64 0.06
CA ARG A 176 14.64 -10.38 1.29
C ARG A 176 14.22 -9.41 2.39
N LEU A 177 13.23 -9.83 3.16
CA LEU A 177 12.74 -9.12 4.32
C LEU A 177 12.81 -10.04 5.53
N GLN A 178 13.45 -9.57 6.60
CA GLN A 178 13.55 -10.29 7.86
C GLN A 178 13.11 -9.40 9.02
N ARG A 179 12.16 -9.86 9.82
CA ARG A 179 11.81 -9.22 11.09
C ARG A 179 12.81 -9.62 12.16
N LEU A 180 13.41 -8.64 12.84
CA LEU A 180 14.38 -8.86 13.92
C LEU A 180 13.78 -8.61 15.31
N GLY A 181 12.68 -7.86 15.39
CA GLY A 181 12.00 -7.55 16.64
C GLY A 181 10.59 -7.03 16.41
N MET A 182 9.97 -6.51 17.46
CA MET A 182 8.61 -5.95 17.36
C MET A 182 8.58 -4.73 16.44
N ASP A 183 9.58 -3.87 16.53
CA ASP A 183 9.71 -2.57 15.87
C ASP A 183 10.80 -2.53 14.79
N LEU A 184 11.54 -3.63 14.56
CA LEU A 184 12.70 -3.64 13.68
C LEU A 184 12.65 -4.78 12.66
N ALA A 185 12.89 -4.42 11.40
CA ALA A 185 13.12 -5.32 10.29
C ALA A 185 14.36 -4.90 9.50
N VAL A 186 14.93 -5.85 8.76
CA VAL A 186 16.02 -5.61 7.83
C VAL A 186 15.59 -6.04 6.45
N VAL A 187 15.86 -5.18 5.47
CA VAL A 187 15.70 -5.45 4.05
C VAL A 187 17.08 -5.69 3.46
N SER A 188 17.22 -6.77 2.71
CA SER A 188 18.40 -7.06 1.88
C SER A 188 17.95 -7.14 0.42
N ALA A 189 18.35 -6.16 -0.38
CA ALA A 189 17.93 -6.02 -1.77
C ALA A 189 19.03 -5.33 -2.60
N ASP A 190 18.70 -4.30 -3.38
CA ASP A 190 19.68 -3.40 -3.98
C ASP A 190 20.23 -2.39 -2.96
N SER A 191 21.15 -1.52 -3.40
CA SER A 191 21.73 -0.48 -2.54
C SER A 191 20.72 0.57 -2.08
N LEU A 192 19.58 0.70 -2.76
CA LEU A 192 18.54 1.66 -2.42
C LEU A 192 17.75 1.18 -1.19
N LEU A 193 17.27 -0.08 -1.23
CA LEU A 193 16.38 -0.59 -0.18
C LEU A 193 17.11 -1.28 0.97
N THR A 194 18.36 -1.72 0.76
CA THR A 194 19.11 -2.43 1.79
C THR A 194 19.30 -1.54 3.03
N GLY A 195 18.94 -2.08 4.19
CA GLY A 195 19.10 -1.37 5.46
C GLY A 195 18.13 -1.81 6.55
N ALA A 196 18.13 -1.03 7.63
CA ALA A 196 17.24 -1.19 8.78
C ALA A 196 15.95 -0.38 8.57
N TRP A 197 14.85 -0.99 8.95
CA TRP A 197 13.50 -0.48 8.78
C TRP A 197 12.70 -0.64 10.06
N GLU A 198 11.98 0.39 10.45
CA GLU A 198 11.03 0.36 11.53
C GLU A 198 9.73 -0.30 11.09
N VAL A 199 9.23 -1.22 11.91
CA VAL A 199 7.96 -1.91 11.67
C VAL A 199 6.81 -1.02 12.13
N MET A 200 6.05 -0.50 11.17
CA MET A 200 4.84 0.30 11.43
C MET A 200 3.60 -0.60 11.51
N GLU A 201 3.56 -1.61 10.65
CA GLU A 201 2.54 -2.64 10.59
C GLU A 201 3.18 -3.96 10.19
N TRP A 202 2.75 -5.06 10.82
CA TRP A 202 3.17 -6.40 10.43
C TRP A 202 2.07 -7.41 10.67
N MET A 203 1.41 -7.80 9.58
CA MET A 203 0.43 -8.86 9.55
C MET A 203 0.94 -9.96 8.62
N GLU A 204 1.22 -11.12 9.20
CA GLU A 204 1.37 -12.36 8.44
C GLU A 204 -0.03 -12.86 8.02
N GLY A 205 -0.10 -13.49 6.85
CA GLY A 205 -1.35 -14.04 6.30
C GLY A 205 -1.79 -15.32 6.99
#